data_AF-A0A924B3M5-F1
#
_entry.id   AF-A0A924B3M5-F1
#
_cell.length_a   1.000
_cell.length_b   1.000
_cell.length_c   1.000
_cell.angle_alpha   90.00
_cell.angle_beta   90.00
_cell.angle_gamma   90.00
#
_symmetry.space_group_name_H-M   'P 1'
#
loop_
_entity.id
_entity.type
_entity.pdbx_description
1 polymer ?
#
loop_
_entity_poly.entity_id
_entity_poly.type
_entity_poly.pdbx_seq_one_letter_code
_entity_poly.pdbx_strand_id
1 'polypeptide(L)' 'MSEIIIIAHNIRSTHNIGSIFRTAEGFGVVKIILSGYTAYPLIPNDPRLPHIAEKLNAQIHKTALDAEMLVPFE' A
#
# COMPACT_ATOMS: atom_id res chain seq x y z
N MET A 1 15.61 -4.52 -18.99
CA MET A 1 14.17 -4.58 -18.70
C MET A 1 13.83 -3.25 -18.04
N SER A 2 12.72 -2.60 -18.40
CA SER A 2 12.40 -1.27 -17.84
C SER A 2 11.85 -1.42 -16.43
N GLU A 3 12.34 -0.61 -15.49
CA GLU A 3 11.84 -0.57 -14.13
C GLU A 3 10.56 0.26 -14.07
N ILE A 4 9.53 -0.24 -13.37
CA ILE A 4 8.25 0.44 -13.20
C ILE A 4 8.10 0.84 -11.74
N ILE A 5 7.77 2.11 -11.51
CA ILE A 5 7.44 2.67 -10.19
C ILE A 5 6.04 3.29 -10.29
N ILE A 6 5.19 3.01 -9.30
CA ILE A 6 3.85 3.57 -9.22
C ILE A 6 3.84 4.71 -8.19
N ILE A 7 3.18 5.83 -8.51
CA ILE A 7 2.92 6.92 -7.57
C ILE A 7 1.42 7.02 -7.32
N ALA A 8 0.98 6.71 -6.10
CA ALA A 8 -0.40 6.81 -5.66
C ALA A 8 -0.60 8.04 -4.76
N HIS A 9 -1.03 9.13 -5.39
CA HIS A 9 -1.22 10.42 -4.73
C HIS A 9 -2.69 10.64 -4.36
N ASN A 10 -2.95 11.04 -3.10
CA ASN A 10 -4.27 11.45 -2.62
C ASN A 10 -5.40 10.42 -2.85
N ILE A 11 -5.09 9.12 -2.71
CA ILE A 11 -6.09 8.06 -2.82
C ILE A 11 -6.70 7.80 -1.45
N ARG A 12 -7.99 8.14 -1.30
CA ARG A 12 -8.73 7.95 -0.04
C ARG A 12 -9.17 6.49 0.21
N SER A 13 -9.39 5.71 -0.85
CA SER A 13 -9.92 4.35 -0.76
C SER A 13 -8.82 3.35 -0.40
N THR A 14 -8.89 2.76 0.79
CA THR A 14 -8.00 1.67 1.23
C THR A 14 -8.11 0.42 0.35
N HIS A 15 -9.29 0.14 -0.20
CA HIS A 15 -9.50 -0.95 -1.15
C HIS A 15 -8.81 -0.70 -2.49
N ASN A 16 -8.80 0.55 -2.98
CA ASN A 16 -8.07 0.87 -4.21
C ASN A 16 -6.56 0.71 -4.00
N ILE A 17 -6.06 1.10 -2.82
CA ILE A 17 -4.65 0.88 -2.46
C ILE A 17 -4.32 -0.61 -2.43
N GLY A 18 -5.15 -1.44 -1.80
CA GLY A 18 -4.88 -2.88 -1.82
C GLY A 18 -4.93 -3.48 -3.23
N SER A 19 -5.88 -3.09 -4.08
CA SER A 19 -5.89 -3.52 -5.49
C SER A 19 -4.66 -3.06 -6.27
N ILE A 20 -4.11 -1.88 -5.96
CA ILE A 20 -2.85 -1.39 -6.55
C ILE A 20 -1.69 -2.28 -6.12
N PHE A 21 -1.56 -2.60 -4.83
CA PHE A 21 -0.55 -3.54 -4.33
C PHE A 21 -0.65 -4.91 -5.03
N ARG A 22 -1.86 -5.46 -5.11
CA ARG A 22 -2.10 -6.76 -5.76
C ARG A 22 -1.74 -6.76 -7.24
N THR A 23 -2.03 -5.66 -7.92
CA THR A 23 -1.69 -5.47 -9.34
C THR A 23 -0.17 -5.33 -9.49
N ALA A 24 0.46 -4.49 -8.66
CA ALA A 24 1.88 -4.20 -8.70
C ALA A 24 2.75 -5.47 -8.52
N GLU A 25 2.35 -6.35 -7.59
CA GLU A 25 2.99 -7.64 -7.37
C GLU A 25 2.96 -8.52 -8.63
N GLY A 26 1.80 -8.65 -9.27
CA GLY A 26 1.66 -9.46 -10.49
C GLY A 26 2.39 -8.91 -11.73
N PHE A 27 2.65 -7.60 -11.79
CA PHE A 27 3.33 -6.94 -12.91
C PHE A 27 4.83 -6.70 -12.69
N GLY A 28 5.38 -7.11 -11.54
CA GLY A 28 6.81 -6.90 -11.23
C GLY A 28 7.18 -5.43 -11.06
N VAL A 29 6.27 -4.63 -10.49
CA VAL A 29 6.56 -3.24 -10.12
C VAL A 29 7.62 -3.21 -9.03
N VAL A 30 8.62 -2.34 -9.20
CA VAL A 30 9.79 -2.27 -8.31
C VAL A 30 9.43 -1.61 -6.98
N LYS A 31 8.57 -0.59 -7.01
CA LYS A 31 8.17 0.17 -5.82
C LYS A 31 6.85 0.92 -6.02
N ILE A 32 6.09 1.11 -4.95
CA ILE A 32 4.94 2.01 -4.88
C ILE A 32 5.27 3.20 -3.96
N ILE A 33 5.00 4.42 -4.41
CA ILE A 33 5.14 5.65 -3.61
C ILE A 33 3.75 6.12 -3.22
N LEU A 34 3.46 6.15 -1.92
CA LEU A 34 2.19 6.58 -1.34
C LEU A 34 2.36 8.02 -0.84
N SER A 35 1.62 8.98 -1.42
CA SER A 35 1.84 10.40 -1.09
C SER A 35 0.55 11.17 -0.78
N GLY A 36 0.72 12.30 -0.09
CA GLY A 36 -0.39 13.13 0.38
C GLY A 36 -1.11 12.46 1.55
N TYR A 37 -2.44 12.36 1.47
CA TYR A 37 -3.26 11.71 2.49
C TYR A 37 -3.55 10.23 2.21
N THR A 38 -2.86 9.62 1.25
CA THR A 38 -3.04 8.22 0.89
C THR A 38 -2.78 7.31 2.09
N ALA A 39 -3.71 6.38 2.36
CA ALA A 39 -3.53 5.38 3.40
C ALA A 39 -2.43 4.38 3.01
N TYR A 40 -1.61 3.97 3.97
CA TYR A 40 -0.53 3.01 3.79
C TYR A 40 -0.65 1.83 4.77
N PRO A 41 -0.08 0.65 4.45
CA PRO A 41 -0.04 -0.51 5.34
C PRO A 41 0.61 -0.20 6.69
N LEU A 42 0.55 -1.13 7.65
CA LEU A 42 1.24 -0.95 8.93
C LEU A 42 2.76 -0.88 8.71
N ILE A 43 3.44 0.08 9.34
CA ILE A 43 4.91 0.19 9.31
C ILE A 43 5.51 0.06 10.72
N PRO A 44 6.80 -0.29 10.84
CA PRO A 44 7.52 -0.21 12.11
C PRO A 44 7.51 1.21 12.67
N ASN A 45 7.27 1.35 13.99
CA ASN A 45 7.20 2.64 14.68
C ASN A 45 6.18 3.62 14.04
N ASP A 46 5.02 3.09 13.65
CA ASP A 46 3.95 3.87 13.03
C ASP A 46 3.53 5.06 13.92
N PRO A 47 3.52 6.31 13.40
CA PRO A 47 3.10 7.47 14.16
C PRO A 47 1.58 7.52 14.42
N ARG A 48 0.79 6.73 13.69
CA ARG A 48 -0.67 6.64 13.86
C ARG A 48 -1.00 5.91 15.17
N LEU A 49 -2.15 6.22 15.76
CA LEU A 49 -2.65 5.46 16.92
C LEU A 49 -2.80 3.97 16.55
N PRO A 50 -2.49 3.02 17.48
CA PRO A 50 -2.46 1.59 17.15
C PRO A 50 -3.74 1.07 16.48
N HIS A 51 -4.90 1.40 17.05
CA HIS A 51 -6.20 1.00 16.50
C HIS A 51 -6.52 1.62 15.12
N ILE A 52 -5.92 2.77 14.77
CA ILE A 52 -6.06 3.38 13.44
C ILE A 52 -5.18 2.63 12.45
N ALA A 53 -3.92 2.39 12.80
CA ALA A 53 -2.97 1.69 11.94
C ALA A 53 -3.45 0.26 11.65
N GLU A 54 -3.88 -0.49 12.68
CA GLU A 54 -4.44 -1.84 12.54
C GLU A 54 -5.70 -1.86 11.67
N LYS A 55 -6.62 -0.88 11.86
CA LYS A 55 -7.83 -0.77 11.04
C LYS A 55 -7.50 -0.53 9.57
N LEU A 56 -6.59 0.40 9.27
CA LEU A 56 -6.19 0.69 7.89
C LEU A 56 -5.48 -0.51 7.26
N ASN A 57 -4.61 -1.17 8.01
CA ASN A 57 -3.93 -2.38 7.58
C ASN A 57 -4.93 -3.49 7.20
N ALA A 58 -5.90 -3.77 8.08
CA ALA A 58 -6.93 -4.77 7.82
C ALA A 58 -7.77 -4.46 6.57
N GLN A 59 -8.07 -3.17 6.32
CA GLN A 59 -8.82 -2.76 5.13
C GLN A 59 -8.02 -2.91 3.83
N ILE A 60 -6.74 -2.54 3.84
CA ILE A 60 -5.83 -2.70 2.69
C ILE A 60 -5.62 -4.19 2.40
N HIS A 61 -5.28 -4.96 3.44
CA HIS A 61 -5.02 -6.40 3.38
C HIS A 61 -6.15 -7.18 2.72
N LYS A 62 -7.40 -6.85 3.03
CA LYS A 62 -8.60 -7.48 2.44
C LYS A 62 -8.60 -7.53 0.92
N THR A 63 -7.98 -6.55 0.28
CA THR A 63 -7.88 -6.44 -1.19
C THR A 63 -6.48 -6.71 -1.74
N ALA A 64 -5.44 -6.49 -0.94
CA ALA A 64 -4.07 -6.71 -1.33
C ALA A 64 -3.67 -8.19 -1.32
N LEU A 65 -4.30 -9.02 -0.47
CA LEU A 65 -4.01 -10.46 -0.36
C LEU A 65 -2.51 -10.74 -0.14
N ASP A 66 -1.92 -10.10 0.89
CA ASP A 66 -0.50 -10.14 1.26
C ASP A 66 0.47 -9.46 0.28
N ALA A 67 0.01 -8.94 -0.86
CA ALA A 67 0.87 -8.20 -1.78
C ALA A 67 1.51 -6.95 -1.15
N GLU A 68 0.86 -6.36 -0.14
CA GLU A 68 1.39 -5.23 0.63
C GLU A 68 2.63 -5.57 1.47
N MET A 69 2.89 -6.85 1.72
CA MET A 69 4.08 -7.34 2.42
C MET A 69 5.24 -7.63 1.46
N LEU A 70 4.95 -7.75 0.15
CA LEU A 70 5.90 -8.19 -0.88
C LEU A 70 6.42 -7.04 -1.72
N VAL A 71 5.56 -6.08 -2.06
CA VAL A 71 5.93 -4.94 -2.92
C VAL A 71 6.52 -3.84 -2.05
N PRO A 72 7.78 -3.41 -2.30
CA PRO A 72 8.36 -2.28 -1.59
C PRO A 72 7.51 -1.02 -1.73
N PHE A 73 7.30 -0.31 -0.63
CA PHE A 73 6.59 0.96 -0.64
C PHE A 73 7.26 1.99 0.26
N GLU A 74 7.03 3.27 -0.04
CA GLU A 74 7.45 4.43 0.76
C GLU A 74 6.34 5.48 0.84
#